data_AF-X0X603-F1
#
_entry.id   AF-X0X603-F1
#
_cell.length_a   1.000
_cell.length_b   1.000
_cell.length_c   1.000
_cell.angle_alpha   90.00
_cell.angle_beta   90.00
_cell.angle_gamma   90.00
#
_symmetry.space_group_name_H-M   'P 1'
#
loop_
_entity.id
_entity.type
_entity.pdbx_description
1 polymer ?
#
loop_
_entity_poly.entity_id
_entity_poly.type
_entity_poly.pdbx_seq_one_letter_code
_entity_poly.pdbx_strand_id
1 'polypeptide(L)'
;MMEMSEYDDKKKREQEVRIWLENRGFLYERYEKLSAYCKTLLHNSICTPTQTVSPEQRRKLYRALCAPEAGRDYTDPVDSKTDEELRTFFSPLPRRQGRLLDDWGC
;
A
#
# COMPACT_ATOMS: atom_id res chain seq x y z
N MET A 1 -20.45 9.89 23.88
CA MET A 1 -19.63 10.55 22.84
C MET A 1 -18.49 9.59 22.48
N MET A 2 -18.69 8.72 21.51
CA MET A 2 -17.69 7.75 21.02
C MET A 2 -17.93 7.56 19.53
N GLU A 3 -17.64 8.56 18.71
CA GLU A 3 -17.73 8.43 17.24
C GLU A 3 -16.65 9.26 16.50
N MET A 4 -15.80 9.99 17.23
CA MET A 4 -14.78 10.86 16.61
C MET A 4 -13.44 10.16 16.34
N SER A 5 -13.13 9.02 16.99
CA SER A 5 -11.83 8.35 16.80
C SER A 5 -11.78 7.46 15.56
N GLU A 6 -12.85 6.69 15.28
CA GLU A 6 -12.87 5.73 14.16
C GLU A 6 -12.85 6.42 12.79
N TYR A 7 -13.45 7.60 12.69
CA TYR A 7 -13.46 8.39 11.47
C TYR A 7 -12.08 8.99 11.15
N ASP A 8 -11.35 9.40 12.18
CA ASP A 8 -9.99 9.94 12.06
C ASP A 8 -9.00 8.83 11.66
N ASP A 9 -9.12 7.66 12.28
CA ASP A 9 -8.36 6.47 11.90
C ASP A 9 -8.62 6.04 10.45
N LYS A 10 -9.86 6.12 9.96
CA LYS A 10 -10.15 5.79 8.56
C LYS A 10 -9.50 6.78 7.59
N LYS A 11 -9.63 8.09 7.83
CA LYS A 11 -9.00 9.12 6.98
C LYS A 11 -7.49 9.00 6.95
N LYS A 12 -6.87 8.76 8.11
CA LYS A 12 -5.42 8.56 8.22
C LYS A 12 -4.95 7.37 7.39
N ARG A 13 -5.69 6.25 7.45
CA ARG A 13 -5.40 5.05 6.66
C ARG A 13 -5.49 5.28 5.16
N GLU A 14 -6.52 5.98 4.69
CA GLU A 14 -6.63 6.34 3.26
C GLU A 14 -5.51 7.28 2.81
N GLN A 15 -5.09 8.21 3.68
CA GLN A 15 -3.97 9.09 3.40
C GLN A 15 -2.63 8.33 3.32
N GLU A 16 -2.37 7.38 4.22
CA GLU A 16 -1.16 6.53 4.16
C GLU A 16 -1.12 5.69 2.88
N VAL A 17 -2.25 5.10 2.49
CA VAL A 17 -2.38 4.37 1.22
C VAL A 17 -2.09 5.29 0.03
N ARG A 18 -2.65 6.50 0.03
CA ARG A 18 -2.44 7.47 -1.05
C ARG A 18 -0.95 7.84 -1.19
N ILE A 19 -0.29 8.17 -0.08
CA ILE A 19 1.14 8.49 -0.08
C ILE A 19 1.97 7.28 -0.56
N TRP A 20 1.63 6.07 -0.12
CA TRP A 20 2.29 4.85 -0.55
C TRP A 20 2.15 4.60 -2.06
N LEU A 21 0.96 4.84 -2.63
CA LEU A 21 0.71 4.72 -4.07
C LEU A 21 1.51 5.76 -4.85
N GLU A 22 1.46 7.03 -4.43
CA GLU A 22 2.19 8.14 -5.08
C GLU A 22 3.70 7.89 -5.09
N ASN A 23 4.26 7.42 -3.97
CA ASN A 23 5.69 7.10 -3.87
C ASN A 23 6.12 5.93 -4.78
N ARG A 24 5.16 5.09 -5.22
CA ARG A 24 5.39 3.96 -6.12
C ARG A 24 4.94 4.24 -7.56
N GLY A 25 4.50 5.46 -7.86
CA GLY A 25 4.06 5.87 -9.19
C GLY A 25 2.67 5.32 -9.59
N PHE A 26 1.85 4.90 -8.63
CA PHE A 26 0.49 4.44 -8.89
C PHE A 26 -0.52 5.57 -8.70
N LEU A 27 -1.49 5.64 -9.61
CA LEU A 27 -2.64 6.54 -9.49
C LEU A 27 -3.61 6.02 -8.43
N TYR A 28 -4.18 6.94 -7.63
CA TYR A 28 -5.16 6.60 -6.60
C TYR A 28 -6.42 5.91 -7.18
N GLU A 29 -6.82 6.27 -8.41
CA GLU A 29 -7.94 5.65 -9.11
C GLU A 29 -7.79 4.13 -9.26
N ARG A 30 -6.56 3.62 -9.37
CA ARG A 30 -6.31 2.17 -9.42
C ARG A 30 -6.66 1.51 -8.09
N TYR A 31 -6.36 2.18 -6.97
CA TYR A 31 -6.76 1.72 -5.66
C TYR A 31 -8.29 1.78 -5.49
N GLU A 32 -8.96 2.81 -6.01
CA GLU A 32 -10.42 2.90 -5.94
C GLU A 32 -11.12 1.75 -6.66
N LYS A 33 -10.57 1.32 -7.81
CA LYS A 33 -11.02 0.16 -8.60
C LYS A 33 -10.76 -1.20 -7.91
N LEU A 34 -9.98 -1.25 -6.82
CA LEU A 34 -9.75 -2.50 -6.09
C LEU A 34 -11.00 -2.96 -5.32
N SER A 35 -11.15 -4.28 -5.19
CA SER A 35 -12.14 -4.87 -4.30
C SER A 35 -11.87 -4.52 -2.83
N ALA A 36 -12.93 -4.48 -2.01
CA ALA A 36 -12.81 -4.21 -0.57
C ALA A 36 -11.77 -5.13 0.11
N TYR A 37 -11.74 -6.41 -0.28
CA TYR A 37 -10.74 -7.37 0.18
C TYR A 37 -9.30 -6.95 -0.15
N CYS A 38 -9.03 -6.53 -1.40
CA CYS A 38 -7.71 -6.06 -1.80
C CYS A 38 -7.31 -4.78 -1.07
N LYS A 39 -8.26 -3.86 -0.83
CA LYS A 39 -8.02 -2.64 -0.04
C LYS A 39 -7.61 -2.98 1.40
N THR A 40 -8.30 -3.94 2.04
CA THR A 40 -7.94 -4.44 3.37
C THR A 40 -6.55 -5.09 3.39
N LEU A 41 -6.21 -5.91 2.38
CA LEU A 41 -4.88 -6.53 2.30
C LEU A 41 -3.75 -5.51 2.12
N LEU A 42 -3.97 -4.50 1.27
CA LEU A 42 -3.01 -3.42 1.07
C LEU A 42 -2.80 -2.67 2.38
N HIS A 43 -3.90 -2.28 3.03
CA HIS A 43 -3.88 -1.63 4.32
C HIS A 43 -3.12 -2.46 5.37
N ASN A 44 -3.41 -3.75 5.46
CA ASN A 44 -2.72 -4.64 6.38
C ASN A 44 -1.22 -4.72 6.10
N SER A 45 -0.82 -4.69 4.83
CA SER A 45 0.59 -4.76 4.46
C SER A 45 1.37 -3.48 4.80
N ILE A 46 0.74 -2.30 4.64
CA ILE A 46 1.45 -1.01 4.73
C ILE A 46 1.22 -0.28 6.06
N CYS A 47 0.06 -0.42 6.70
CA CYS A 47 -0.32 0.30 7.92
C CYS A 47 -0.24 -0.57 9.18
N THR A 48 -0.52 -1.88 9.08
CA THR A 48 -0.51 -2.80 10.22
C THR A 48 0.28 -4.08 9.91
N PRO A 49 1.63 -4.00 9.82
CA PRO A 49 2.48 -5.11 9.39
C PRO A 49 2.48 -6.33 10.32
N THR A 50 1.75 -6.26 11.45
CA THR A 50 1.51 -7.39 12.34
C THR A 50 0.62 -8.47 11.71
N GLN A 51 -0.19 -8.12 10.70
CA GLN A 51 -0.94 -9.10 9.92
C GLN A 51 -0.11 -9.60 8.75
N THR A 52 0.31 -10.87 8.85
CA THR A 52 1.11 -11.51 7.79
C THR A 52 0.22 -11.78 6.58
N VAL A 53 0.49 -11.09 5.48
CA VAL A 53 -0.16 -11.36 4.19
C VAL A 53 0.58 -12.49 3.49
N SER A 54 -0.16 -13.53 3.09
CA SER A 54 0.37 -14.71 2.43
C SER A 54 0.97 -14.37 1.05
N PRO A 55 1.96 -15.13 0.56
CA PRO A 55 2.58 -14.90 -0.76
C PRO A 55 1.52 -14.82 -1.89
N GLU A 56 0.55 -15.74 -1.89
CA GLU A 56 -0.54 -15.75 -2.88
C GLU A 56 -1.42 -14.49 -2.81
N GLN A 57 -1.68 -13.98 -1.59
CA GLN A 57 -2.44 -12.74 -1.39
C GLN A 57 -1.66 -11.53 -1.89
N ARG A 58 -0.35 -11.47 -1.67
CA ARG A 58 0.52 -10.40 -2.21
C ARG A 58 0.54 -10.42 -3.73
N ARG A 59 0.66 -11.61 -4.34
CA ARG A 59 0.58 -11.79 -5.81
C ARG A 59 -0.75 -11.27 -6.36
N LYS A 60 -1.86 -11.66 -5.74
CA LYS A 60 -3.20 -11.21 -6.14
C LYS A 60 -3.36 -9.69 -6.02
N LEU A 61 -2.84 -9.11 -4.94
CA LEU A 61 -2.88 -7.67 -4.71
C LEU A 61 -2.05 -6.91 -5.75
N TYR A 62 -0.83 -7.36 -6.02
CA TYR A 62 0.05 -6.77 -7.02
C TYR A 62 -0.56 -6.85 -8.42
N ARG A 63 -1.13 -8.01 -8.77
CA ARG A 63 -1.86 -8.19 -10.02
C ARG A 63 -3.00 -7.19 -10.16
N ALA A 64 -3.79 -6.99 -9.10
CA ALA A 64 -4.91 -6.06 -9.13
C ALA A 64 -4.47 -4.59 -9.24
N LEU A 65 -3.34 -4.22 -8.63
CA LEU A 65 -2.74 -2.87 -8.74
C LEU A 65 -2.11 -2.59 -10.11
N CYS A 66 -1.52 -3.62 -10.72
CA CYS A 66 -0.84 -3.52 -12.01
C CYS A 66 -1.72 -3.90 -13.19
N ALA A 67 -2.95 -4.40 -12.98
CA ALA A 67 -3.86 -4.78 -14.06
C ALA A 67 -4.05 -3.60 -15.03
N PRO A 68 -3.56 -3.70 -16.27
CA PRO A 68 -3.90 -2.73 -17.30
C PRO A 68 -5.38 -2.91 -17.62
N GLU A 69 -6.04 -1.81 -17.97
CA GLU A 69 -7.36 -1.89 -18.59
C GLU A 69 -7.24 -2.81 -19.81
N ALA A 70 -7.99 -3.92 -19.80
CA ALA A 70 -7.73 -5.13 -20.57
C ALA A 70 -7.23 -4.89 -22.01
N GLY A 71 -5.92 -5.03 -22.22
CA GLY A 71 -5.28 -5.10 -23.53
C GLY A 71 -4.90 -6.55 -23.85
N ARG A 72 -5.00 -6.95 -25.12
CA ARG A 72 -4.85 -8.34 -25.61
C ARG A 72 -3.45 -8.98 -25.43
N ASP A 73 -2.48 -8.25 -24.87
CA ASP A 73 -1.10 -8.72 -24.67
C ASP A 73 -0.71 -8.63 -23.18
N TYR A 74 -1.53 -9.25 -22.32
CA TYR A 74 -1.33 -9.21 -20.87
C TYR A 74 -0.23 -10.20 -20.46
N THR A 75 1.00 -9.71 -20.35
CA THR A 75 2.01 -10.35 -19.51
C THR A 75 1.62 -10.12 -18.05
N ASP A 76 1.45 -11.19 -17.28
CA ASP A 76 1.13 -11.06 -15.86
C ASP A 76 2.30 -10.38 -15.15
N PRO A 77 2.12 -9.18 -14.57
CA PRO A 77 3.21 -8.43 -13.96
C PRO A 77 3.79 -9.16 -12.73
N VAL A 78 3.05 -10.13 -12.16
CA VAL A 78 3.51 -10.98 -11.07
C VAL A 78 4.55 -12.00 -11.54
N ASP A 79 4.48 -12.46 -12.79
CA ASP A 79 5.37 -13.51 -13.31
C ASP A 79 6.84 -13.06 -13.29
N SER A 80 7.04 -11.75 -13.47
CA SER A 80 8.35 -11.09 -13.38
C SER A 80 8.85 -10.80 -11.96
N LYS A 81 8.10 -11.18 -10.91
CA LYS A 81 8.38 -10.80 -9.51
C LYS A 81 8.46 -12.00 -8.57
N THR A 82 9.53 -12.04 -7.79
CA THR A 82 9.69 -12.99 -6.68
C THR A 82 8.84 -12.61 -5.47
N ASP A 83 8.59 -13.55 -4.54
CA ASP A 83 7.88 -13.23 -3.29
C ASP A 83 8.60 -12.16 -2.46
N GLU A 84 9.93 -12.19 -2.44
CA GLU A 84 10.77 -11.22 -1.71
C GLU A 84 10.66 -9.82 -2.31
N GLU A 85 10.63 -9.71 -3.63
CA GLU A 85 10.37 -8.42 -4.30
C GLU A 85 8.97 -7.91 -3.99
N LEU A 86 7.95 -8.77 -4.00
CA LEU A 86 6.59 -8.39 -3.62
C LEU A 86 6.51 -7.99 -2.14
N ARG A 87 7.24 -8.67 -1.26
CA ARG A 87 7.33 -8.32 0.17
C ARG A 87 7.97 -6.95 0.36
N THR A 88 9.07 -6.69 -0.34
CA THR A 88 9.76 -5.39 -0.33
C THR A 88 8.88 -4.30 -0.93
N PHE A 89 8.12 -4.64 -1.97
CA PHE A 89 7.15 -3.75 -2.59
C PHE A 89 6.00 -3.41 -1.63
N PHE A 90 5.45 -4.36 -0.89
CA PHE A 90 4.40 -4.08 0.09
C PHE A 90 4.91 -3.62 1.45
N SER A 91 6.22 -3.42 1.59
CA SER A 91 6.78 -2.90 2.82
C SER A 91 6.27 -1.48 3.08
N PRO A 92 6.00 -1.14 4.35
CA PRO A 92 5.62 0.21 4.74
C PRO A 92 6.68 1.19 4.25
N LEU A 93 6.25 2.40 3.87
CA LEU A 93 7.20 3.46 3.61
C LEU A 93 8.04 3.66 4.89
N PRO A 94 9.36 3.90 4.79
CA PRO A 94 10.10 4.36 5.95
C PRO A 94 9.33 5.57 6.46
N ARG A 95 8.83 5.50 7.70
CA ARG A 95 8.24 6.67 8.33
C ARG A 95 9.26 7.77 8.09
N ARG A 96 8.84 8.88 7.48
CA ARG A 96 9.68 10.09 7.48
C ARG A 96 10.03 10.28 8.94
N GLN A 97 11.22 9.83 9.31
CA GLN A 97 11.84 10.16 10.57
C GLN A 97 11.80 11.67 10.51
N GLY A 98 10.98 12.27 11.39
CA GLY A 98 10.92 13.70 11.50
C GLY A 98 12.37 14.15 11.47
N ARG A 99 12.70 15.08 10.57
CA ARG A 99 13.91 15.87 10.75
C ARG A 99 13.75 16.49 12.13
N LEU A 100 14.29 15.82 13.13
CA LEU A 100 14.74 16.41 14.36
C LEU A 100 15.96 17.22 13.91
N LEU A 101 15.69 18.36 13.29
CA LEU A 101 16.63 19.45 13.14
C LEU A 101 16.50 20.29 14.42
N ASP A 102 16.65 19.62 15.56
CA ASP A 102 17.17 20.23 16.77
C ASP A 102 18.69 20.19 16.62
N ASP A 103 19.21 21.09 15.79
CA ASP A 103 20.59 21.52 15.85
C ASP A 103 20.56 23.03 16.17
N TRP A 104 20.04 23.31 17.37
CA TRP A 104 20.37 24.51 18.12
C TRP A 104 21.39 24.06 19.18
N GLY A 105 22.67 24.34 18.94
CA GLY A 105 23.68 24.35 20.00
C GLY A 105 25.06 23.82 19.60
N CYS A 106 25.90 24.67 19.01
CA CYS A 106 26.95 25.37 19.77
C CYS A 106 27.63 26.44 18.89
#